data_AF-A0A369Q5X2-F1
#
_entry.id   AF-A0A369Q5X2-F1
#
_cell.length_a   1.000
_cell.length_b   1.000
_cell.length_c   1.000
_cell.angle_alpha   90.00
_cell.angle_beta   90.00
_cell.angle_gamma   90.00
#
_symmetry.space_group_name_H-M   'P 1'
#
loop_
_entity.id
_entity.type
_entity.pdbx_description
1 polymer ?
#
loop_
_entity_poly.entity_id
_entity_poly.type
_entity_poly.pdbx_seq_one_letter_code
_entity_poly.pdbx_strand_id
1 'polypeptide(L)'
;MNGPLEWIAAIGTVLAATLIASDLGRKVSGWGFVLFCAVAFAWIYIGFTSGAIPIAAMNGLLLAINAYGVWQYLLSPKNRRIMERMDEVADEIETEVEEDMEDEARISS
;
A
#
# COMPACT_ATOMS: atom_id res chain seq x y z
N MET A 1 -2.90 -16.61 -22.56
CA MET A 1 -2.84 -16.20 -21.14
C MET A 1 -3.11 -17.46 -20.33
N ASN A 2 -2.05 -18.14 -19.87
CA ASN A 2 -2.00 -19.21 -18.85
C ASN A 2 -0.54 -19.59 -18.52
N GLY A 3 0.40 -18.65 -18.64
CA GLY A 3 1.83 -18.89 -18.42
C GLY A 3 2.21 -18.84 -16.94
N PRO A 4 3.26 -19.56 -16.49
CA PRO A 4 3.76 -19.47 -15.11
C PRO A 4 4.04 -18.03 -14.66
N LEU A 5 4.49 -17.16 -15.57
CA LEU A 5 4.79 -15.76 -15.29
C LEU A 5 3.53 -14.95 -14.92
N GLU A 6 2.38 -15.24 -15.53
CA GLU A 6 1.11 -14.55 -15.25
C GLU A 6 0.58 -14.93 -13.87
N TRP A 7 0.70 -16.21 -13.47
CA TRP A 7 0.35 -16.67 -12.13
C TRP A 7 1.26 -16.05 -11.06
N ILE A 8 2.57 -16.00 -11.31
CA ILE A 8 3.52 -15.35 -10.41
C ILE A 8 3.19 -13.86 -10.27
N ALA A 9 2.92 -13.17 -11.39
CA ALA A 9 2.54 -11.77 -11.38
C ALA A 9 1.23 -11.55 -10.59
N ALA A 10 0.22 -12.38 -10.80
CA ALA A 10 -1.07 -12.30 -10.10
C ALA A 10 -0.93 -12.53 -8.58
N ILE A 11 -0.21 -13.58 -8.17
CA ILE A 11 0.04 -13.84 -6.74
C ILE A 11 0.85 -12.69 -6.13
N GLY A 12 1.85 -12.18 -6.85
CA GLY A 12 2.61 -11.01 -6.43
C GLY A 12 1.74 -9.77 -6.25
N THR A 13 0.78 -9.52 -7.16
CA THR A 13 -0.20 -8.42 -7.05
C THR A 13 -1.01 -8.55 -5.76
N VAL A 14 -1.52 -9.74 -5.47
CA VAL A 14 -2.32 -9.99 -4.26
C VAL A 14 -1.49 -9.76 -3.01
N LEU A 15 -0.27 -10.30 -2.94
CA LEU A 15 0.61 -10.11 -1.79
C LEU A 15 0.97 -8.64 -1.57
N ALA A 16 1.29 -7.92 -2.65
CA ALA A 16 1.60 -6.49 -2.57
C ALA A 16 0.38 -5.68 -2.07
N ALA A 17 -0.82 -5.99 -2.57
CA ALA A 17 -2.06 -5.38 -2.10
C ALA A 17 -2.29 -5.63 -0.61
N THR A 18 -2.10 -6.87 -0.17
CA THR A 18 -2.24 -7.23 1.25
C THR A 18 -1.26 -6.48 2.13
N LEU A 19 0.02 -6.35 1.72
CA LEU A 19 1.01 -5.61 2.50
C LEU A 19 0.62 -4.14 2.69
N ILE A 20 0.11 -3.49 1.65
CA ILE A 20 -0.35 -2.10 1.73
C ILE A 20 -1.61 -1.99 2.59
N ALA A 21 -2.57 -2.91 2.45
CA ALA A 21 -3.83 -2.87 3.19
C ALA A 21 -3.69 -3.22 4.67
N SER A 22 -2.65 -3.97 5.04
CA SER A 22 -2.50 -4.53 6.38
C SER A 22 -2.12 -3.52 7.47
N ASP A 23 -1.72 -2.31 7.09
CA ASP A 23 -1.37 -1.20 7.99
C ASP A 23 -0.43 -1.53 9.17
N LEU A 24 0.45 -2.54 9.02
CA LEU A 24 1.48 -2.90 10.01
C LEU A 24 2.64 -1.88 10.09
N GLY A 25 2.36 -0.62 9.79
CA GLY A 25 3.28 0.50 9.86
C GLY A 25 3.94 0.86 8.53
N ARG A 26 4.41 2.11 8.48
CA ARG A 26 4.96 2.80 7.29
C ARG A 26 5.95 1.97 6.46
N LYS A 27 6.84 1.22 7.09
CA LYS A 27 7.87 0.43 6.38
C LYS A 27 7.25 -0.73 5.61
N VAL A 28 6.23 -1.39 6.17
CA VAL A 28 5.56 -2.54 5.54
C VAL A 28 4.80 -2.08 4.29
N SER A 29 4.02 -1.00 4.41
CA SER A 29 3.32 -0.39 3.27
C SER A 29 4.31 0.08 2.19
N GLY A 30 5.44 0.66 2.61
CA GLY A 30 6.56 0.99 1.72
C GLY A 30 7.09 -0.20 0.92
N TRP A 31 7.35 -1.34 1.58
CA TRP A 31 7.77 -2.57 0.90
C TRP A 31 6.67 -3.18 0.02
N GLY A 32 5.40 -2.99 0.36
CA GLY A 32 4.25 -3.30 -0.49
C GLY A 32 4.32 -2.58 -1.84
N PHE A 33 4.61 -1.27 -1.83
CA PHE A 33 4.83 -0.49 -3.07
C PHE A 33 6.02 -0.99 -3.89
N VAL A 34 7.13 -1.39 -3.24
CA VAL A 34 8.30 -1.96 -3.92
C VAL A 34 7.93 -3.27 -4.63
N LEU A 35 7.20 -4.15 -3.95
CA LEU A 35 6.74 -5.40 -4.55
C LEU A 35 5.78 -5.15 -5.72
N PHE A 36 4.86 -4.19 -5.59
CA PHE A 36 3.98 -3.77 -6.68
C PHE A 36 4.75 -3.27 -7.90
N CYS A 37 5.84 -2.51 -7.71
CA CYS A 37 6.70 -2.10 -8.83
C CYS A 37 7.29 -3.31 -9.57
N ALA A 38 7.82 -4.30 -8.83
CA ALA A 38 8.37 -5.52 -9.44
C ALA A 38 7.32 -6.29 -10.24
N VAL A 39 6.10 -6.40 -9.70
CA VAL A 39 4.97 -7.06 -10.35
C VAL A 39 4.48 -6.28 -11.57
N ALA A 40 4.45 -4.95 -11.51
CA ALA A 40 4.08 -4.10 -12.63
C ALA A 40 5.06 -4.30 -13.81
N PHE A 41 6.37 -4.45 -13.56
CA PHE A 41 7.32 -4.82 -14.62
C PHE A 41 6.98 -6.16 -15.29
N ALA A 42 6.58 -7.17 -14.52
CA ALA A 42 6.16 -8.46 -15.07
C ALA A 42 4.90 -8.30 -15.95
N TRP A 43 3.90 -7.54 -15.50
CA TRP A 43 2.69 -7.27 -16.29
C TRP A 43 2.94 -6.42 -17.53
N ILE A 44 3.87 -5.47 -17.48
CA ILE A 44 4.31 -4.71 -18.66
C ILE A 44 4.94 -5.65 -19.69
N TYR A 45 5.84 -6.53 -19.25
CA TYR A 45 6.47 -7.52 -20.11
C TYR A 45 5.42 -8.46 -20.74
N ILE A 46 4.53 -9.04 -19.93
CA ILE A 46 3.42 -9.90 -20.40
C ILE A 46 2.55 -9.15 -21.41
N GLY A 47 2.22 -7.89 -21.15
CA GLY A 47 1.40 -7.07 -22.03
C GLY A 47 2.04 -6.88 -23.40
N PHE A 48 3.35 -6.63 -23.46
CA PHE A 48 4.07 -6.53 -24.73
C PHE A 48 4.17 -7.88 -25.45
N THR A 49 4.56 -8.95 -24.77
CA THR A 49 4.76 -10.27 -25.40
C THR A 49 3.45 -10.92 -25.86
N SER A 50 2.34 -10.57 -25.21
CA SER A 50 1.00 -11.10 -25.54
C SER A 50 0.23 -10.20 -26.52
N GLY A 51 0.83 -9.10 -27.00
CA GLY A 51 0.16 -8.11 -27.86
C GLY A 51 -0.94 -7.30 -27.15
N ALA A 52 -1.03 -7.39 -25.83
CA ALA A 52 -2.02 -6.70 -24.99
C ALA A 52 -1.50 -5.34 -24.52
N ILE A 53 -1.36 -4.39 -25.46
CA ILE A 53 -0.88 -3.03 -25.20
C ILE A 53 -1.65 -2.33 -24.05
N PRO A 54 -2.99 -2.46 -23.92
CA PRO A 54 -3.70 -1.86 -22.79
C PRO A 54 -3.22 -2.34 -21.42
N ILE A 55 -2.86 -3.63 -21.28
CA ILE A 55 -2.33 -4.20 -20.03
C ILE A 55 -0.97 -3.57 -19.72
N ALA A 56 -0.10 -3.45 -20.72
CA ALA A 56 1.21 -2.84 -20.56
C ALA A 56 1.11 -1.35 -20.19
N ALA A 57 0.25 -0.59 -20.86
CA ALA A 57 0.05 0.84 -20.60
C ALA A 57 -0.49 1.08 -19.20
N MET A 58 -1.52 0.32 -18.78
CA MET A 58 -2.09 0.43 -17.43
C MET A 58 -1.04 0.12 -16.36
N ASN A 59 -0.27 -0.96 -16.52
CA ASN A 59 0.77 -1.31 -15.56
C ASN A 59 1.96 -0.33 -15.58
N GLY A 60 2.24 0.33 -16.70
CA GLY A 60 3.19 1.43 -16.78
C GLY A 60 2.78 2.63 -15.92
N LEU A 61 1.50 3.00 -15.95
CA LEU A 61 0.97 4.06 -15.08
C LEU A 61 0.97 3.62 -13.60
N LEU A 62 0.57 2.38 -13.32
CA LEU A 62 0.64 1.83 -11.96
C LEU A 62 2.07 1.82 -11.44
N LEU A 63 3.06 1.49 -12.27
CA LEU A 63 4.47 1.54 -11.88
C LEU A 63 4.88 2.94 -11.44
N ALA A 64 4.47 3.99 -12.16
CA ALA A 64 4.76 5.37 -11.78
C ALA A 64 4.13 5.76 -10.43
N ILE A 65 2.86 5.37 -10.21
CA ILE A 65 2.15 5.62 -8.94
C ILE A 65 2.82 4.85 -7.79
N ASN A 66 3.15 3.58 -7.99
CA ASN A 66 3.81 2.77 -6.97
C ASN A 66 5.21 3.29 -6.65
N ALA A 67 5.98 3.75 -7.66
CA ALA A 67 7.27 4.39 -7.45
C ALA A 67 7.16 5.67 -6.61
N TYR A 68 6.11 6.46 -6.83
CA TYR A 68 5.80 7.61 -5.97
C TYR A 68 5.47 7.16 -4.53
N GLY A 69 4.70 6.09 -4.36
CA GLY A 69 4.44 5.47 -3.06
C GLY A 69 5.72 5.04 -2.33
N VAL A 70 6.66 4.39 -3.03
CA VAL A 70 7.98 4.05 -2.49
C VAL A 70 8.71 5.30 -2.01
N TRP A 71 8.76 6.35 -2.83
CA TRP A 71 9.39 7.60 -2.43
C TRP A 71 8.72 8.23 -1.20
N GLN A 72 7.39 8.25 -1.16
CA GLN A 72 6.62 8.82 -0.07
C GLN A 72 6.83 8.09 1.26
N TYR A 73 6.82 6.75 1.25
CA TYR A 73 6.83 5.93 2.47
C TYR A 73 8.22 5.51 2.94
N LEU A 74 9.15 5.23 2.03
CA LEU A 74 10.50 4.75 2.39
C LEU A 74 11.56 5.85 2.37
N LEU A 75 11.48 6.78 1.42
CA LEU A 75 12.60 7.68 1.11
C LEU A 75 12.41 9.12 1.62
N SER A 76 11.18 9.62 1.71
CA SER A 76 10.90 11.01 2.09
C SER A 76 11.04 11.25 3.60
N PRO A 77 12.07 12.01 4.05
CA PRO A 77 12.26 12.28 5.48
C PRO A 77 11.18 13.21 6.03
N LYS A 78 10.61 14.07 5.18
CA LYS A 78 9.52 14.98 5.53
C LYS A 78 8.25 14.20 5.83
N ASN A 79 7.86 13.31 4.92
CA ASN A 79 6.63 12.54 5.07
C ASN A 79 6.72 11.60 6.28
N ARG A 80 7.92 11.07 6.54
CA ARG A 80 8.19 10.32 7.77
C ARG A 80 7.77 11.09 9.03
N ARG A 81 8.22 12.34 9.18
CA ARG A 81 7.87 13.16 10.35
C ARG A 81 6.39 13.52 10.39
N ILE A 82 5.77 13.77 9.24
CA ILE A 82 4.34 14.08 9.17
C ILE A 82 3.52 12.88 9.66
N MET A 83 3.80 11.68 9.16
CA MET A 83 3.12 10.46 9.60
C MET A 83 3.33 10.20 11.10
N GLU A 84 4.56 10.30 11.62
CA GLU A 84 4.83 10.11 13.05
C GLU A 84 4.00 11.07 13.93
N ARG A 85 3.79 12.31 13.47
CA ARG A 85 2.92 13.28 14.17
C ARG A 85 1.44 12.98 14.00
N MET A 86 1.02 12.41 12.87
CA MET A 86 -0.36 11.99 12.66
C MET A 86 -0.69 10.77 13.52
N ASP A 87 0.23 9.82 13.66
CA ASP A 87 0.09 8.65 14.53
C ASP A 87 -0.05 9.09 16.00
N GLU A 88 0.83 10.00 16.47
CA GLU A 88 0.77 10.57 17.83
C GLU A 88 -0.60 11.23 18.13
N VAL A 89 -1.11 12.02 17.18
CA VAL A 89 -2.42 12.68 17.33
C VAL A 89 -3.58 11.68 17.20
N ALA A 90 -3.44 10.64 16.38
CA ALA A 90 -4.45 9.60 16.24
C ALA A 90 -4.58 8.78 17.53
N ASP A 91 -3.46 8.38 18.14
CA ASP A 91 -3.43 7.67 19.42
C ASP A 91 -4.05 8.52 20.55
N GLU A 92 -3.77 9.83 20.56
CA GLU A 92 -4.36 10.79 21.50
C GLU A 92 -5.89 10.85 21.34
N ILE A 93 -6.38 10.96 20.10
CA ILE A 93 -7.82 10.98 19.81
C ILE A 93 -8.49 9.65 20.12
N GLU A 94 -7.85 8.51 19.82
CA GLU A 94 -8.39 7.18 20.12
C GLU A 94 -8.55 7.00 21.63
N THR A 95 -7.55 7.43 22.41
CA THR A 95 -7.63 7.42 23.88
C THR A 95 -8.75 8.33 24.39
N GLU A 96 -8.86 9.56 23.86
CA GLU A 96 -9.92 10.51 24.24
C GLU A 96 -11.32 9.94 23.94
N VAL A 97 -11.51 9.32 22.77
CA VAL A 97 -12.77 8.67 22.39
C VAL A 97 -13.09 7.46 23.27
N GLU A 98 -12.09 6.65 23.62
CA GLU A 98 -12.28 5.53 24.55
C GLU A 98 -12.71 6.02 25.95
N GLU A 99 -12.07 7.06 26.48
CA GLU A 99 -12.43 7.68 27.76
C GLU A 99 -13.87 8.23 27.74
N ASP A 100 -14.23 8.96 26.68
CA ASP A 100 -15.59 9.51 26.49
C ASP A 100 -16.64 8.39 26.46
N MET A 101 -16.37 7.29 25.73
CA MET A 101 -17.27 6.14 25.67
C MET A 101 -17.42 5.42 27.02
N GLU A 102 -16.34 5.32 27.80
CA GLU A 102 -16.38 4.74 29.16
C GLU A 102 -17.20 5.60 30.14
N ASP A 103 -17.06 6.93 30.05
CA ASP A 103 -17.82 7.86 30.88
C ASP A 103 -19.31 7.85 30.50
N GLU A 104 -19.66 7.81 29.21
CA GLU A 104 -21.05 7.61 28.76
C GLU A 104 -21.63 6.28 29.27
N ALA A 105 -20.85 5.21 29.22
CA ALA A 105 -21.27 3.90 29.73
C ALA A 105 -21.52 3.93 31.26
N ARG A 106 -20.71 4.69 32.01
CA ARG A 106 -20.88 4.85 33.47
C ARG A 106 -22.08 5.70 33.85
N ILE A 107 -22.40 6.75 33.07
CA ILE A 107 -23.56 7.61 33.33
C ILE A 107 -24.88 6.89 32.96
N SER A 108 -24.83 5.95 32.02
CA SER A 108 -26.00 5.19 31.56
C SER A 108 -26.30 3.90 32.35
N SER A 109 -25.39 3.46 33.25
CA SER A 109 -25.54 2.30 34.15
C SER A 109 -26.10 2.67 35.52
#